data_AF-A0A9E2MS91-F1
#
_entry.id   AF-A0A9E2MS91-F1
#
_cell.length_a   1.000
_cell.length_b   1.000
_cell.length_c   1.000
_cell.angle_alpha   90.00
_cell.angle_beta   90.00
_cell.angle_gamma   90.00
#
_symmetry.space_group_name_H-M   'P 1'
#
loop_
_entity.id
_entity.type
_entity.pdbx_description
1 polymer ?
#
loop_
_entity_poly.entity_id
_entity_poly.type
_entity_poly.pdbx_seq_one_letter_code
_entity_poly.pdbx_strand_id
1 'polypeptide(L)'
;MSSKNDSQTLDQAFVQVNDELLKMFLKKHRDYGKGNILAIEELGVAIRIMEKVQRLKNLLITKEGPTNESIEETWIDIAVYAVIGVLFRRGQFQKLGVDKKTLKSV
;
A
#
# COMPACT_ATOMS: atom_id res chain seq x y z
N MET A 1 -2.20 30.34 24.72
CA MET A 1 -3.17 30.28 23.61
C MET A 1 -3.46 28.81 23.35
N SER A 2 -4.70 28.37 23.55
CA SER A 2 -5.14 26.97 23.42
C SER A 2 -5.81 26.72 22.05
N SER A 3 -5.97 25.44 21.70
CA SER A 3 -6.57 24.82 20.49
C SER A 3 -5.62 24.65 19.30
N LYS A 4 -5.45 23.47 18.70
CA LYS A 4 -6.42 22.41 18.40
C LYS A 4 -5.79 21.02 18.54
N ASN A 5 -6.39 20.16 19.36
CA ASN A 5 -6.39 18.73 19.10
C ASN A 5 -7.86 18.33 19.20
N ASP A 6 -8.63 18.72 18.19
CA ASP A 6 -10.03 18.31 18.07
C ASP A 6 -10.02 16.79 17.95
N SER A 7 -10.81 16.12 18.79
CA SER A 7 -10.79 14.67 19.01
C SER A 7 -10.91 13.89 17.70
N GLN A 8 -9.76 13.48 17.15
CA GLN A 8 -9.74 12.63 15.97
C GLN A 8 -10.43 11.30 16.29
N THR A 9 -11.44 10.94 15.50
CA THR A 9 -12.13 9.67 15.65
C THR A 9 -11.40 8.56 14.87
N LEU A 10 -11.66 7.30 15.24
CA LEU A 10 -10.98 6.16 14.62
C LEU A 10 -11.27 6.05 13.12
N ASP A 11 -12.49 6.37 12.69
CA ASP A 11 -12.89 6.42 11.29
C ASP A 11 -12.14 7.52 10.52
N GLN A 12 -11.89 8.68 11.13
CA GLN A 12 -11.06 9.73 10.53
C GLN A 12 -9.61 9.27 10.35
N ALA A 13 -9.03 8.58 11.35
CA ALA A 13 -7.71 7.98 11.23
C ALA A 13 -7.67 6.91 10.12
N PHE A 14 -8.70 6.07 10.02
CA PHE A 14 -8.78 5.05 8.98
C PHE A 14 -8.86 5.64 7.57
N VAL A 15 -9.61 6.73 7.40
CA VAL A 15 -9.65 7.48 6.13
C VAL A 15 -8.28 8.02 5.77
N GLN A 16 -7.56 8.64 6.72
CA GLN A 16 -6.21 9.16 6.48
C GLN A 16 -5.24 8.05 6.03
N VAL A 17 -5.28 6.88 6.67
CA VAL A 17 -4.48 5.73 6.26
C VAL A 17 -4.85 5.25 4.86
N ASN A 18 -6.14 5.20 4.50
CA ASN A 18 -6.55 4.83 3.14
C ASN A 18 -6.05 5.82 2.07
N ASP A 19 -5.96 7.10 2.39
CA ASP A 19 -5.36 8.10 1.49
C ASP A 19 -3.85 7.84 1.30
N GLU A 20 -3.15 7.40 2.34
CA GLU A 20 -1.75 6.98 2.25
C GLU A 20 -1.59 5.71 1.41
N LEU A 21 -2.47 4.72 1.58
CA LEU A 21 -2.50 3.52 0.72
C LEU A 21 -2.63 3.92 -0.75
N LEU A 22 -3.54 4.84 -1.07
CA LEU A 22 -3.74 5.32 -2.44
C LEU A 22 -2.49 6.02 -2.96
N LYS A 23 -1.88 6.93 -2.20
CA LYS A 23 -0.64 7.62 -2.59
C LYS A 23 0.50 6.62 -2.84
N MET A 24 0.68 5.65 -1.95
CA MET A 24 1.69 4.60 -2.08
C MET A 24 1.45 3.76 -3.34
N PHE A 25 0.21 3.33 -3.57
CA PHE A 25 -0.17 2.61 -4.79
C PHE A 25 0.18 3.41 -6.04
N LEU A 26 -0.22 4.69 -6.11
CA LEU A 26 0.02 5.54 -7.27
C LEU A 26 1.52 5.76 -7.53
N LYS A 27 2.32 5.96 -6.48
CA LYS A 27 3.78 6.08 -6.58
C LYS A 27 4.40 4.82 -7.20
N LYS A 28 4.11 3.64 -6.64
CA LYS A 28 4.61 2.36 -7.20
C LYS A 28 4.08 2.09 -8.61
N HIS A 29 2.83 2.45 -8.89
CA HIS A 29 2.25 2.30 -10.22
C HIS A 29 2.95 3.18 -11.26
N ARG A 30 3.38 4.39 -10.87
CA ARG A 30 4.19 5.26 -11.74
C ARG A 30 5.55 4.61 -12.05
N ASP A 31 6.20 4.04 -11.05
CA ASP A 31 7.56 3.50 -11.17
C ASP A 31 7.61 2.16 -11.92
N TYR A 32 6.63 1.28 -11.71
CA TYR A 32 6.66 -0.11 -12.19
C TYR A 32 5.50 -0.50 -13.11
N GLY A 33 4.43 0.30 -13.16
CA GLY A 33 3.18 -0.08 -13.83
C GLY A 33 2.50 -1.29 -13.19
N LYS A 34 1.59 -1.94 -13.94
CA LYS A 34 0.87 -3.15 -13.49
C LYS A 34 1.37 -4.47 -14.08
N GLY A 35 2.38 -4.42 -14.96
CA GLY A 35 2.82 -5.56 -15.78
C GLY A 35 3.24 -6.78 -14.95
N ASN A 36 4.09 -6.58 -13.93
CA ASN A 36 4.60 -7.67 -13.10
C ASN A 36 3.49 -8.42 -12.34
N ILE A 37 2.47 -7.70 -11.88
CA ILE A 37 1.33 -8.30 -11.19
C ILE A 37 0.44 -9.04 -12.20
N LEU A 38 0.17 -8.45 -13.37
CA LEU A 38 -0.65 -9.11 -14.38
C LEU A 38 0.01 -10.36 -14.97
N ALA A 39 1.34 -10.44 -15.02
CA ALA A 39 2.06 -11.60 -15.55
C ALA A 39 1.96 -12.84 -14.65
N ILE A 40 1.86 -12.66 -13.33
CA ILE A 40 1.75 -13.74 -12.33
C ILE A 40 0.33 -13.79 -11.74
N GLU A 41 -0.57 -12.94 -12.23
CA GLU A 41 -1.96 -12.84 -11.83
C GLU A 41 -2.16 -12.70 -10.31
N GLU A 42 -3.23 -13.30 -9.77
CA GLU A 42 -3.57 -13.28 -8.36
C GLU A 42 -2.45 -13.88 -7.48
N LEU A 43 -1.75 -14.90 -7.98
CA LEU A 43 -0.62 -15.52 -7.28
C LEU A 43 0.52 -14.53 -7.07
N GLY A 44 0.76 -13.64 -8.04
CA GLY A 44 1.75 -12.57 -7.92
C GLY A 44 1.47 -11.66 -6.74
N VAL A 45 0.20 -11.33 -6.50
CA VAL A 45 -0.22 -10.51 -5.34
C VAL A 45 0.09 -11.23 -4.02
N ALA A 46 -0.27 -12.51 -3.93
CA ALA A 46 -0.02 -13.31 -2.73
C ALA A 46 1.48 -13.44 -2.40
N ILE A 47 2.32 -13.64 -3.43
CA ILE A 47 3.78 -13.71 -3.27
C ILE A 47 4.32 -12.38 -2.73
N ARG A 48 3.88 -11.23 -3.27
CA ARG A 48 4.31 -9.91 -2.78
C ARG A 48 3.93 -9.66 -1.32
N ILE A 49 2.72 -10.04 -0.93
CA ILE A 49 2.29 -9.98 0.47
C ILE A 49 3.21 -10.85 1.34
N MET A 50 3.51 -12.08 0.90
CA MET A 50 4.38 -12.98 1.64
C MET A 50 5.79 -12.42 1.82
N GLU A 51 6.40 -11.85 0.78
CA GLU A 51 7.71 -11.17 0.87
C GLU A 51 7.70 -10.07 1.94
N LYS A 52 6.65 -9.25 1.96
CA LYS A 52 6.50 -8.15 2.93
C LYS A 52 6.25 -8.65 4.35
N VAL A 53 5.47 -9.72 4.53
CA VAL A 53 5.28 -10.36 5.83
C VAL A 53 6.58 -10.94 6.37
N GLN A 54 7.41 -11.58 5.53
CA GLN A 54 8.71 -12.09 5.98
C GLN A 54 9.64 -10.94 6.40
N ARG A 55 9.65 -9.82 5.66
CA ARG A 55 10.37 -8.61 6.06
C ARG A 55 9.89 -8.08 7.40
N LEU A 56 8.57 -7.91 7.55
CA LEU A 56 7.95 -7.43 8.79
C LEU A 56 8.35 -8.32 9.98
N LYS A 57 8.25 -9.64 9.81
CA LYS A 57 8.67 -10.61 10.82
C LYS A 57 10.13 -10.38 11.24
N ASN A 58 11.04 -10.19 10.28
CA ASN A 58 12.44 -9.93 10.59
C ASN A 58 12.59 -8.65 11.42
N LEU A 59 11.99 -7.53 10.98
CA LEU A 59 12.05 -6.24 11.69
C LEU A 59 11.46 -6.29 13.11
N LEU A 60 10.45 -7.11 13.34
CA LEU A 60 9.86 -7.27 14.68
C LEU A 60 10.74 -8.12 15.61
N ILE A 61 11.51 -9.06 15.07
CA ILE A 61 12.39 -9.94 15.85
C ILE A 61 13.73 -9.25 16.12
N THR A 62 14.36 -8.69 15.09
CA THR A 62 15.60 -7.95 15.21
C THR A 62 15.25 -6.56 15.71
N LYS A 63 15.52 -6.26 16.99
CA LYS A 63 15.40 -4.90 17.56
C LYS A 63 16.35 -3.87 16.92
N GLU A 64 17.01 -4.23 15.83
CA GLU A 64 17.79 -3.31 15.01
C GLU A 64 16.83 -2.43 14.21
N GLY A 65 17.09 -1.12 14.22
CA GLY A 65 16.24 -0.16 13.52
C GLY A 65 16.17 -0.45 12.02
N PRO A 66 15.03 -0.17 11.36
CA PRO A 66 14.89 -0.39 9.92
C PRO A 66 15.92 0.43 9.14
N THR A 67 16.68 -0.23 8.26
CA THR A 67 17.71 0.43 7.43
C THR A 67 17.16 1.07 6.16
N ASN A 68 16.00 0.62 5.67
CA ASN A 68 15.46 1.03 4.36
C ASN A 68 13.95 1.36 4.33
N GLU A 69 13.10 0.58 5.01
CA GLU A 69 11.63 0.71 4.98
C GLU A 69 11.14 0.50 6.41
N SER A 70 10.28 1.38 6.91
CA SER A 70 9.78 1.30 8.28
C SER A 70 8.78 0.15 8.45
N ILE A 71 8.49 -0.21 9.71
CA ILE A 71 7.44 -1.20 10.03
C ILE A 71 6.07 -0.72 9.52
N GLU A 72 5.78 0.57 9.70
CA GLU A 72 4.55 1.21 9.24
C GLU A 72 4.43 1.17 7.72
N GLU A 73 5.47 1.55 6.99
CA GLU A 73 5.50 1.49 5.53
C GLU A 73 5.31 0.04 5.03
N THR A 74 5.84 -0.94 5.76
CA THR A 74 5.63 -2.36 5.44
C THR A 74 4.16 -2.78 5.58
N TRP A 75 3.45 -2.29 6.61
CA TRP A 75 2.00 -2.52 6.75
C TRP A 75 1.18 -1.85 5.65
N ILE A 76 1.53 -0.62 5.29
CA ILE A 76 0.92 0.12 4.18
C ILE A 76 1.08 -0.68 2.87
N ASP A 77 2.27 -1.21 2.59
CA ASP A 77 2.54 -2.03 1.42
C ASP A 77 1.69 -3.31 1.39
N ILE A 78 1.58 -4.02 2.51
CA ILE A 78 0.73 -5.20 2.63
C ILE A 78 -0.73 -4.85 2.32
N ALA A 79 -1.23 -3.75 2.89
CA ALA A 79 -2.60 -3.30 2.67
C ALA A 79 -2.85 -2.89 1.21
N VAL A 80 -1.89 -2.21 0.56
CA VAL A 80 -1.96 -1.89 -0.88
C VAL A 80 -2.10 -3.16 -1.71
N TYR A 81 -1.27 -4.19 -1.47
CA TYR A 81 -1.38 -5.45 -2.21
C TYR A 81 -2.69 -6.18 -1.92
N ALA A 82 -3.21 -6.13 -0.70
CA ALA A 82 -4.51 -6.71 -0.37
C ALA A 82 -5.64 -6.03 -1.18
N VAL A 83 -5.63 -4.69 -1.28
CA VAL A 83 -6.57 -3.93 -2.12
C VAL A 83 -6.42 -4.33 -3.60
N ILE A 84 -5.18 -4.45 -4.11
CA ILE A 84 -4.93 -4.92 -5.48
C ILE A 84 -5.54 -6.32 -5.69
N GLY A 85 -5.42 -7.24 -4.73
CA GLY A 85 -6.05 -8.56 -4.78
C GLY A 85 -7.58 -8.48 -4.93
N VAL A 86 -8.23 -7.62 -4.13
CA VAL A 86 -9.67 -7.37 -4.26
C VAL A 86 -10.03 -6.80 -5.64
N LEU A 87 -9.27 -5.82 -6.14
CA LEU A 87 -9.48 -5.25 -7.47
C LEU A 87 -9.26 -6.27 -8.58
N PHE A 88 -8.30 -7.19 -8.42
CA PHE A 88 -8.02 -8.27 -9.37
C PHE A 88 -9.20 -9.25 -9.44
N ARG A 89 -9.73 -9.68 -8.30
CA ARG A 89 -10.93 -10.54 -8.20
C ARG A 89 -12.16 -9.90 -8.82
N ARG A 90 -12.26 -8.57 -8.77
CA ARG A 90 -13.33 -7.78 -9.40
C ARG A 90 -13.10 -7.54 -10.90
N GLY A 91 -11.98 -7.98 -11.46
CA GLY A 91 -11.59 -7.69 -12.85
C GLY A 91 -11.22 -6.23 -13.12
N GLN A 92 -11.13 -5.41 -12.07
CA GLN A 92 -10.92 -3.96 -12.16
C GLN A 92 -9.45 -3.63 -12.41
N PHE A 93 -8.53 -4.33 -11.75
CA PHE A 93 -7.09 -4.08 -11.89
C PHE A 93 -6.60 -4.30 -13.33
N GLN A 94 -7.17 -5.30 -14.00
CA GLN A 94 -6.87 -5.67 -15.38
C GLN A 94 -7.42 -4.63 -16.37
N LYS A 95 -8.67 -4.21 -16.17
CA LYS A 95 -9.43 -3.39 -17.13
C LYS A 95 -9.20 -1.89 -16.98
N LEU A 96 -9.03 -1.41 -15.75
CA LEU A 96 -8.95 0.02 -15.47
C LEU A 96 -7.50 0.53 -15.59
N GLY A 97 -7.39 1.81 -15.93
CA GLY A 97 -6.17 2.59 -15.86
C GLY A 97 -6.24 3.61 -14.73
N VAL A 98 -5.08 4.11 -14.31
CA VAL A 98 -4.99 5.22 -13.35
C VAL A 98 -5.21 6.54 -14.09
N ASP A 99 -5.94 7.47 -13.48
CA ASP A 99 -6.09 8.82 -14.03
C ASP A 99 -4.74 9.54 -14.12
N LYS A 100 -4.45 10.12 -15.30
CA LYS A 100 -3.15 10.75 -15.59
C LYS A 100 -2.91 12.03 -14.78
N LYS A 101 -3.95 12.73 -14.33
CA LYS A 101 -3.79 13.94 -13.49
C LYS A 101 -3.43 13.52 -12.08
N THR A 102 -4.15 12.56 -11.51
CA THR A 102 -3.85 11.99 -10.19
C THR A 102 -2.48 11.34 -10.14
N LEU A 103 -2.08 10.64 -11.22
CA LEU A 103 -0.76 10.03 -11.31
C LEU A 103 0.38 11.05 -11.39
N LYS A 104 0.13 12.30 -11.79
CA LYS A 104 1.15 13.37 -11.83
C LYS A 104 1.33 14.09 -10.50
N SER A 105 0.30 14.07 -9.64
CA SER A 105 0.30 14.80 -8.36
C SER A 105 0.94 14.05 -7.20
N VAL A 106 1.28 12.77 -7.38
CA VAL A 106 1.95 11.94 -6.35
C VAL A 106 3.46 11.92 -6.45
#